data_AF-A0A8D8RBC3-F1
#
_entry.id   AF-A0A8D8RBC3-F1
#
_cell.length_a   1.000
_cell.length_b   1.000
_cell.length_c   1.000
_cell.angle_alpha   90.00
_cell.angle_beta   90.00
_cell.angle_gamma   90.00
#
_symmetry.space_group_name_H-M   'P 1'
#
loop_
_entity.id
_entity.type
_entity.pdbx_description
1 polymer ?
#
loop_
_entity_poly.entity_id
_entity_poly.type
_entity_poly.pdbx_seq_one_letter_code
_entity_poly.pdbx_strand_id
1 'polypeptide(L)'
;RLWHVECKSKVVPSKIMASPSKRQRCANFNKEDKEVLITSIQKHFKVIENKRTDKVTRKEKDDAWDIIAVEFNANSLGKVANVKQIRQFYENWKRKIKREKANEKLELYRTGGGPPI
;
A
#
# COMPACT_ATOMS: atom_id res chain seq x y z
N ARG A 1 -24.93 15.06 -48.00
CA ARG A 1 -25.19 14.95 -46.54
C ARG A 1 -23.94 15.47 -45.82
N LEU A 2 -23.67 16.78 -45.86
CA LEU A 2 -24.21 17.78 -44.92
C LEU A 2 -24.25 17.22 -43.50
N TRP A 3 -23.30 17.66 -42.66
CA TRP A 3 -23.57 18.54 -41.53
C TRP A 3 -22.27 19.29 -41.14
N HIS A 4 -22.25 20.59 -41.47
CA HIS A 4 -21.65 21.75 -40.79
C HIS A 4 -20.33 21.56 -40.00
N VAL A 5 -19.19 22.16 -40.41
CA VAL A 5 -18.83 23.58 -40.25
C VAL A 5 -19.47 24.25 -39.03
N GLU A 6 -18.73 24.27 -37.92
CA GLU A 6 -18.78 25.41 -37.01
C GLU A 6 -17.39 25.70 -36.42
N CYS A 7 -16.86 26.84 -36.84
CA CYS A 7 -15.72 27.54 -36.26
C CYS A 7 -16.26 28.35 -35.07
N LYS A 8 -15.72 28.19 -33.86
CA LYS A 8 -15.87 29.17 -32.77
C LYS A 8 -14.84 29.01 -31.65
N SER A 9 -14.10 30.10 -31.47
CA SER A 9 -13.48 30.60 -30.23
C SER A 9 -12.43 29.75 -29.51
N LYS A 10 -11.16 30.16 -29.69
CA LYS A 10 -10.05 29.88 -28.78
C LYS A 10 -10.34 30.57 -27.44
N VAL A 11 -10.74 29.81 -26.43
CA VAL A 11 -10.58 30.22 -25.03
C VAL A 11 -9.57 29.26 -24.42
N VAL A 12 -8.35 29.75 -24.22
CA VAL A 12 -7.27 29.04 -23.53
C VAL A 12 -7.64 29.03 -22.04
N PRO A 13 -7.86 27.89 -21.39
CA PRO A 13 -8.01 27.87 -19.94
C PRO A 13 -6.66 28.20 -19.32
N SER A 14 -6.62 29.29 -18.55
CA SER A 14 -5.46 29.70 -17.76
C SER A 14 -4.99 28.52 -16.90
N LYS A 15 -3.78 28.05 -17.20
CA LYS A 15 -3.11 26.98 -16.48
C LYS A 15 -2.70 27.52 -15.11
N ILE A 16 -3.51 27.29 -14.09
CA ILE A 16 -3.05 27.39 -12.71
C ILE A 16 -2.02 26.28 -12.52
N MET A 17 -0.74 26.62 -12.69
CA MET A 17 0.37 25.76 -12.30
C MET A 17 0.44 25.75 -10.79
N ALA A 18 -0.32 24.85 -10.15
CA ALA A 18 0.00 24.45 -8.79
C ALA A 18 1.41 23.83 -8.81
N SER A 19 2.36 24.48 -8.15
CA SER A 19 3.69 23.92 -7.94
C SER A 19 3.56 22.55 -7.26
N PRO A 20 4.39 21.55 -7.60
CA PRO A 20 4.33 20.27 -6.91
C PRO A 20 4.78 20.50 -5.47
N SER A 21 3.83 20.58 -4.54
CA SER A 21 4.13 20.63 -3.12
C SER A 21 4.99 19.41 -2.78
N LYS A 22 6.15 19.64 -2.15
CA LYS A 22 7.04 18.56 -1.70
C LYS A 22 6.19 17.61 -0.87
N ARG A 23 6.09 16.33 -1.28
CA ARG A 23 5.26 15.34 -0.58
C ARG A 23 5.68 15.29 0.89
N GLN A 24 4.82 15.77 1.78
CA GLN A 24 5.08 15.73 3.21
C GLN A 24 5.16 14.26 3.63
N ARG A 25 6.30 13.85 4.20
CA ARG A 25 6.45 12.48 4.71
C ARG A 25 5.48 12.32 5.88
N CYS A 26 4.60 11.32 5.81
CA CYS A 26 3.78 10.96 6.95
C CYS A 26 4.68 10.38 8.06
N ALA A 27 4.32 10.67 9.32
CA ALA A 27 4.95 10.04 10.47
C ALA A 27 4.88 8.51 10.35
N ASN A 28 5.89 7.81 10.89
CA ASN A 28 5.89 6.34 10.91
C ASN A 28 4.79 5.80 11.84
N PHE A 29 4.39 4.55 11.67
CA PHE A 29 3.52 3.87 12.64
C PHE A 29 4.33 3.48 13.88
N ASN A 30 3.75 3.65 15.07
CA ASN A 30 4.34 3.17 16.31
C ASN A 30 4.33 1.62 16.33
N LYS A 31 5.08 0.99 17.24
CA LYS A 31 5.14 -0.47 17.35
C LYS A 31 3.75 -1.07 17.64
N GLU A 32 3.04 -0.52 18.61
CA GLU A 32 1.69 -0.99 18.98
C GLU A 32 0.72 -0.84 17.81
N ASP A 33 0.73 0.31 17.11
CA ASP A 33 -0.10 0.51 15.92
C ASP A 33 0.21 -0.52 14.82
N LYS A 34 1.48 -0.88 14.63
CA LYS A 34 1.86 -1.90 13.65
C LYS A 34 1.29 -3.26 14.01
N GLU A 35 1.30 -3.62 15.29
CA GLU A 35 0.74 -4.89 15.78
C GLU A 35 -0.77 -4.93 15.55
N VAL A 36 -1.50 -3.88 15.97
CA VAL A 36 -2.95 -3.73 15.72
C VAL A 36 -3.27 -3.82 14.23
N LEU A 37 -2.47 -3.15 13.38
CA LEU A 37 -2.67 -3.16 11.94
C LEU A 37 -2.46 -4.56 11.33
N ILE A 38 -1.41 -5.27 11.75
CA ILE A 38 -1.14 -6.64 11.28
C ILE A 38 -2.27 -7.58 11.71
N THR A 39 -2.70 -7.52 12.97
CA THR A 39 -3.80 -8.34 13.48
C THR A 39 -5.10 -8.06 12.73
N SER A 40 -5.41 -6.80 12.43
CA SER A 40 -6.59 -6.43 11.65
C SER A 40 -6.53 -6.97 10.22
N ILE A 41 -5.37 -6.89 9.57
CA ILE A 41 -5.15 -7.45 8.22
C ILE A 41 -5.27 -8.98 8.24
N GLN A 42 -4.77 -9.65 9.27
CA GLN A 42 -4.81 -11.11 9.39
C GLN A 42 -6.24 -11.65 9.40
N LYS A 43 -7.19 -10.95 10.04
CA LYS A 43 -8.62 -11.33 10.03
C LYS A 43 -9.20 -11.40 8.62
N HIS A 44 -8.75 -10.51 7.73
CA HIS A 44 -9.21 -10.37 6.35
C HIS A 44 -8.27 -11.00 5.31
N PHE A 45 -7.24 -11.74 5.75
CA PHE A 45 -6.14 -12.23 4.91
C PHE A 45 -6.58 -12.99 3.66
N LYS A 46 -7.62 -13.84 3.80
CA LYS A 46 -8.14 -14.68 2.70
C LYS A 46 -8.63 -13.86 1.50
N VAL A 47 -9.19 -12.67 1.75
CA VAL A 47 -9.70 -11.78 0.70
C VAL A 47 -8.54 -10.97 0.11
N ILE A 48 -7.69 -10.42 0.98
CA ILE A 48 -6.59 -9.53 0.60
C ILE A 48 -5.55 -10.25 -0.27
N GLU A 49 -5.14 -11.47 0.10
CA GLU A 49 -4.10 -12.23 -0.61
C GLU A 49 -4.68 -13.17 -1.69
N ASN A 50 -5.97 -13.04 -1.99
CA ASN A 50 -6.59 -13.79 -3.09
C ASN A 50 -5.91 -13.40 -4.42
N LYS A 51 -5.51 -14.38 -5.23
CA LYS A 51 -4.83 -14.15 -6.53
C LYS A 51 -5.79 -13.84 -7.69
N ARG A 52 -7.10 -14.01 -7.50
CA ARG A 52 -8.13 -13.74 -8.52
C ARG A 52 -8.20 -12.25 -8.86
N THR A 53 -8.44 -11.92 -10.13
CA THR A 53 -8.34 -10.57 -10.71
C THR A 53 -9.61 -10.11 -11.44
N ASP A 54 -10.75 -10.74 -11.19
CA ASP A 54 -12.04 -10.32 -11.73
C ASP A 54 -12.58 -9.04 -11.06
N LYS A 55 -13.56 -8.39 -11.71
CA LYS A 55 -14.15 -7.13 -11.23
C LYS A 55 -14.77 -7.27 -9.84
N VAL A 56 -15.38 -8.42 -9.54
CA VAL A 56 -16.04 -8.67 -8.25
C VAL A 56 -14.98 -8.77 -7.16
N THR A 57 -13.92 -9.58 -7.33
CA THR A 57 -12.84 -9.67 -6.32
C THR A 57 -12.07 -8.41 -6.13
N ARG A 58 -11.93 -7.58 -7.18
CA ARG A 58 -11.31 -6.27 -7.02
C ARG A 58 -12.11 -5.40 -6.05
N LYS A 59 -13.44 -5.39 -6.21
CA LYS A 59 -14.33 -4.66 -5.32
C LYS A 59 -14.31 -5.24 -3.91
N GLU A 60 -14.41 -6.56 -3.76
CA GLU A 60 -14.34 -7.23 -2.45
C GLU A 60 -13.03 -6.92 -1.70
N LYS A 61 -11.90 -6.87 -2.41
CA LYS A 61 -10.62 -6.45 -1.82
C LYS A 61 -10.65 -4.98 -1.42
N ASP A 62 -11.20 -4.11 -2.27
CA ASP A 62 -11.28 -2.69 -1.97
C ASP A 62 -12.15 -2.44 -0.72
N ASP A 63 -13.30 -3.10 -0.63
CA ASP A 63 -14.20 -3.06 0.53
C ASP A 63 -13.51 -3.64 1.79
N ALA A 64 -12.78 -4.75 1.67
CA ALA A 64 -12.02 -5.33 2.79
C ALA A 64 -10.96 -4.37 3.32
N TRP A 65 -10.28 -3.62 2.45
CA TRP A 65 -9.31 -2.61 2.87
C TRP A 65 -9.97 -1.42 3.59
N ASP A 66 -11.19 -1.05 3.20
CA ASP A 66 -11.96 -0.01 3.88
C ASP A 66 -12.38 -0.47 5.28
N ILE A 67 -12.84 -1.73 5.40
CA ILE A 67 -13.16 -2.34 6.71
C ILE A 67 -11.93 -2.37 7.62
N ILE A 68 -10.77 -2.81 7.12
CA ILE A 68 -9.51 -2.81 7.87
C ILE A 68 -9.15 -1.39 8.35
N ALA A 69 -9.38 -0.36 7.51
CA ALA A 69 -9.11 1.02 7.91
C ALA A 69 -10.01 1.48 9.05
N VAL A 70 -11.30 1.12 9.00
CA VAL A 70 -12.25 1.40 10.09
C VAL A 70 -11.84 0.66 11.36
N GLU A 71 -11.55 -0.64 11.28
CA GLU A 71 -11.10 -1.44 12.42
C GLU A 71 -9.81 -0.88 13.04
N PHE A 72 -8.82 -0.55 12.21
CA PHE A 72 -7.57 0.02 12.68
C PHE A 72 -7.79 1.37 13.38
N ASN A 73 -8.56 2.27 12.77
CA ASN A 73 -8.81 3.59 13.33
C ASN A 73 -9.65 3.53 14.62
N ALA A 74 -10.49 2.52 14.78
CA ALA A 74 -11.26 2.28 16.01
C ALA A 74 -10.39 1.72 17.15
N ASN A 75 -9.30 1.02 16.83
CA ASN A 75 -8.43 0.35 17.82
C ASN A 75 -7.08 1.05 18.01
N SER A 76 -6.70 2.01 17.16
CA SER A 76 -5.45 2.76 17.31
C SER A 76 -5.58 3.82 18.39
N LEU A 77 -4.54 3.92 19.23
CA LEU A 77 -4.50 4.82 20.37
C LEU A 77 -4.10 6.26 20.02
N GLY A 78 -3.69 6.53 18.77
CA GLY A 78 -3.22 7.88 18.44
C GLY A 78 -3.03 8.20 16.97
N LYS A 79 -3.33 7.28 16.05
CA LYS A 79 -3.07 7.53 14.63
C LYS A 79 -4.21 7.07 13.74
N VAL A 80 -4.79 8.03 13.03
CA VAL A 80 -5.70 7.76 11.93
C VAL A 80 -4.90 7.46 10.66
N ALA A 81 -5.20 6.35 10.01
CA ALA A 81 -4.60 5.98 8.74
C ALA A 81 -5.65 5.87 7.63
N ASN A 82 -5.30 6.41 6.47
CA ASN A 82 -6.05 6.20 5.25
C ASN A 82 -5.72 4.83 4.66
N VAL A 83 -6.68 4.28 3.91
CA VAL A 83 -6.59 3.00 3.21
C VAL A 83 -5.30 2.87 2.38
N LYS A 84 -4.90 3.94 1.69
CA LYS A 84 -3.64 3.98 0.91
C LYS A 84 -2.40 3.77 1.78
N GLN A 85 -2.37 4.35 2.99
CA GLN A 85 -1.25 4.19 3.92
C GLN A 85 -1.20 2.78 4.48
N ILE A 86 -2.36 2.18 4.78
CA ILE A 86 -2.49 0.81 5.25
C ILE A 86 -2.01 -0.19 4.19
N ARG A 87 -2.45 -0.03 2.94
CA ARG A 87 -1.98 -0.86 1.81
C ARG A 87 -0.47 -0.74 1.63
N GLN A 88 0.05 0.49 1.66
CA GLN A 88 1.48 0.74 1.52
C GLN A 88 2.29 0.11 2.65
N PHE A 89 1.78 0.18 3.88
CA PHE A 89 2.36 -0.48 5.04
C PHE A 89 2.46 -1.99 4.82
N TYR A 90 1.35 -2.62 4.41
CA TYR A 90 1.31 -4.07 4.18
C TYR A 90 2.28 -4.52 3.08
N GLU A 91 2.34 -3.79 1.97
CA GLU A 91 3.30 -4.09 0.89
C GLU A 91 4.76 -3.97 1.36
N ASN A 92 5.07 -2.94 2.15
CA ASN A 92 6.40 -2.79 2.73
C ASN A 92 6.71 -3.89 3.74
N TRP A 93 5.72 -4.29 4.53
CA TRP A 93 5.84 -5.39 5.49
C TRP A 93 6.12 -6.73 4.79
N LYS A 94 5.40 -7.07 3.72
CA LYS A 94 5.68 -8.27 2.91
C LYS A 94 7.12 -8.27 2.37
N ARG A 95 7.57 -7.14 1.83
CA ARG A 95 8.96 -6.99 1.33
C ARG A 95 9.98 -7.17 2.44
N LYS A 96 9.72 -6.61 3.63
CA LYS A 96 10.58 -6.75 4.81
C LYS A 96 10.72 -8.23 5.19
N ILE A 97 9.60 -8.94 5.38
CA ILE A 97 9.59 -10.36 5.75
C ILE A 97 10.32 -11.22 4.71
N LYS A 98 10.10 -10.95 3.41
CA LYS A 98 10.81 -11.67 2.34
C LYS A 98 12.32 -11.47 2.41
N ARG A 99 12.78 -10.26 2.71
CA ARG A 99 14.21 -9.94 2.87
C ARG A 99 14.79 -10.64 4.09
N GLU A 100 14.10 -10.59 5.23
CA GLU A 100 14.56 -11.24 6.48
C GLU A 100 14.72 -12.74 6.28
N LYS A 101 13.74 -13.40 5.65
CA LYS A 101 13.81 -14.83 5.32
C LYS A 101 14.95 -15.17 4.34
N ALA A 102 15.21 -14.29 3.37
CA ALA A 102 16.34 -14.48 2.45
C ALA A 102 17.69 -14.33 3.16
N ASN A 103 17.79 -13.39 4.11
CA ASN A 103 18.99 -13.17 4.90
C ASN A 103 19.25 -14.34 5.87
N GLU A 104 18.22 -14.82 6.56
CA GLU A 104 18.30 -16.02 7.40
C GLU A 104 18.84 -17.21 6.59
N LYS A 105 18.31 -17.42 5.38
CA LYS A 105 18.80 -18.45 4.48
C LYS A 105 20.29 -18.26 4.13
N LEU A 106 20.72 -17.04 3.83
CA LEU A 106 22.13 -16.74 3.53
C LEU A 106 23.05 -17.04 4.72
N GLU A 107 22.67 -16.62 5.92
CA GLU A 107 23.48 -16.85 7.13
C GLU A 107 23.63 -18.34 7.44
N LEU A 108 22.58 -19.15 7.20
CA LEU A 108 22.67 -20.62 7.32
C LEU A 108 23.69 -21.24 6.36
N TYR A 109 23.92 -20.66 5.18
CA TYR A 109 24.89 -21.16 4.20
C TYR A 109 26.29 -20.53 4.33
N ARG A 110 26.50 -19.57 5.25
CA ARG A 110 27.80 -18.88 5.45
C ARG A 110 28.84 -19.69 6.24
N THR A 111 28.58 -20.95 6.58
CA THR A 111 29.56 -21.85 7.18
C THR A 111 30.40 -22.54 6.09
N GLY A 112 31.45 -21.88 5.61
CA GLY A 112 32.27 -22.45 4.54
C GLY A 112 33.58 -21.70 4.30
N GLY A 113 34.48 -21.77 5.26
CA GLY A 113 35.82 -21.18 5.14
C GLY A 113 36.70 -21.57 6.31
N GLY A 114 36.78 -22.86 6.62
CA GLY A 114 37.85 -23.36 7.50
C GLY A 114 39.20 -23.01 6.86
N PRO A 115 40.19 -22.56 7.65
CA PRO A 115 41.50 -22.22 7.09
C PRO A 115 42.10 -23.44 6.37
N PRO A 116 42.81 -23.23 5.24
CA PRO A 116 43.53 -24.30 4.57
C PRO A 116 44.54 -24.92 5.55
N ILE A 117 44.51 -26.26 5.64
CA ILE A 117 45.52 -27.09 6.33
C ILE A 117 46.83 -27.10 5.56
#